data_AF-A0A4R8S005-F1
#
_entry.id   AF-A0A4R8S005-F1
#
_cell.length_a   1.000
_cell.length_b   1.000
_cell.length_c   1.000
_cell.angle_alpha   90.00
_cell.angle_beta   90.00
_cell.angle_gamma   90.00
#
_symmetry.space_group_name_H-M   'P 1'
#
loop_
_entity.id
_entity.type
_entity.pdbx_description
1 polymer ?
#
loop_
_entity_poly.entity_id
_entity_poly.type
_entity_poly.pdbx_seq_one_letter_code
_entity_poly.pdbx_strand_id
1 'polypeptide(L)'
;MKMNDSRAALQRYVIRRSSDGYPIPAVPEQSGPVHAILLNDPRNWKQRKLALSKHLRTVEYIERSWTAAQSVCGIDVRVVYPMSFDTEEDDACMDCRGLLIVRSMDVDVYMRQRSEMLRARRQELQPKRASEQSQIFELLDQFYSEPDYQSGPGDKPDDRWIFPDFHHQTSDLPPEQGESA
;
A
#
# COMPACT_ATOMS: atom_id res chain seq x y z
N MET A 1 5.26 14.39 -21.90
CA MET A 1 5.76 15.52 -21.10
C MET A 1 6.03 15.03 -19.69
N LYS A 2 7.26 15.27 -19.20
CA LYS A 2 7.66 14.84 -17.85
C LYS A 2 7.15 15.79 -16.79
N MET A 3 6.53 15.23 -15.75
CA MET A 3 5.97 15.98 -14.64
C MET A 3 6.92 15.90 -13.43
N ASN A 4 7.68 16.98 -13.21
CA ASN A 4 8.81 17.01 -12.24
C ASN A 4 8.39 16.75 -10.79
N ASP A 5 7.17 17.11 -10.40
CA ASP A 5 6.62 16.90 -9.06
C ASP A 5 5.85 15.59 -8.92
N SER A 6 6.10 14.66 -9.84
CA SER A 6 5.47 13.35 -9.87
C SER A 6 6.47 12.22 -10.04
N ARG A 7 6.03 11.00 -9.75
CA ARG A 7 6.77 9.75 -9.98
C ARG A 7 5.93 8.75 -10.74
N ALA A 8 6.59 7.97 -11.60
CA ALA A 8 6.02 6.79 -12.21
C ALA A 8 5.85 5.67 -11.16
N ALA A 9 4.76 4.92 -11.24
CA ALA A 9 4.42 3.90 -10.26
C ALA A 9 3.58 2.77 -10.85
N LEU A 10 3.63 1.58 -10.24
CA LEU A 10 2.82 0.43 -10.64
C LEU A 10 1.96 -0.09 -9.50
N GLN A 11 0.84 -0.69 -9.87
CA GLN A 11 -0.13 -1.24 -8.92
C GLN A 11 0.46 -2.37 -8.07
N ARG A 12 1.25 -3.26 -8.67
CA ARG A 12 1.72 -4.49 -8.02
C ARG A 12 3.18 -4.79 -8.37
N TYR A 13 3.83 -5.51 -7.46
CA TYR A 13 5.04 -6.27 -7.71
C TYR A 13 4.76 -7.75 -7.51
N VAL A 14 5.70 -8.60 -7.93
CA VAL A 14 5.70 -10.04 -7.66
C VAL A 14 6.91 -10.39 -6.81
N ILE A 15 6.82 -11.48 -6.04
CA ILE A 15 7.98 -12.03 -5.33
C ILE A 15 8.62 -13.08 -6.22
N ARG A 16 9.91 -12.93 -6.53
CA ARG A 16 10.74 -13.91 -7.24
C ARG A 16 11.78 -14.50 -6.29
N ARG A 17 12.34 -15.67 -6.63
CA ARG A 17 13.50 -16.22 -5.90
C ARG A 17 14.79 -15.70 -6.53
N SER A 18 15.69 -15.22 -5.69
CA SER A 18 17.08 -14.93 -6.07
C SER A 18 17.87 -16.22 -6.32
N SER A 19 19.10 -16.11 -6.84
CA SER A 19 20.02 -17.24 -7.01
C SER A 19 20.25 -18.03 -5.73
N ASP A 20 20.19 -17.35 -4.58
CA ASP A 20 20.47 -17.90 -3.26
C ASP A 20 19.18 -18.38 -2.56
N GLY A 21 18.05 -18.41 -3.28
CA GLY A 21 16.76 -18.90 -2.79
C GLY A 21 15.91 -17.88 -2.00
N TYR A 22 16.46 -16.70 -1.67
CA TYR A 22 15.73 -15.66 -0.93
C TYR A 22 14.64 -15.00 -1.78
N PRO A 23 13.46 -14.71 -1.21
CA PRO A 23 12.40 -13.98 -1.88
C PRO A 23 12.77 -12.50 -2.07
N ILE A 24 12.68 -12.01 -3.30
CA ILE A 24 12.95 -10.61 -3.66
C ILE A 24 11.77 -10.01 -4.43
N PRO A 25 11.36 -8.77 -4.13
CA PRO A 25 10.34 -8.08 -4.90
C PRO A 25 10.88 -7.74 -6.29
N ALA A 26 10.05 -7.95 -7.32
CA ALA A 26 10.38 -7.69 -8.71
C ALA A 26 9.18 -7.11 -9.44
N VAL A 27 9.45 -6.31 -10.47
CA VAL A 27 8.41 -5.82 -11.37
C VAL A 27 7.90 -7.00 -12.21
N PRO A 28 6.58 -7.22 -12.33
CA PRO A 28 6.03 -8.26 -13.20
C PRO A 28 6.31 -7.92 -14.68
N GLU A 29 6.45 -8.96 -15.51
CA GLU A 29 6.62 -8.80 -16.98
C GLU A 29 5.44 -8.08 -17.63
N GLN A 30 4.23 -8.31 -17.10
CA GLN A 30 3.02 -7.57 -17.48
C GLN A 30 2.58 -6.69 -16.30
N SER A 31 3.15 -5.50 -16.25
CA SER A 31 2.94 -4.50 -15.22
C SER A 31 1.61 -3.75 -15.31
N GLY A 32 0.95 -3.81 -16.47
CA GLY A 32 -0.20 -2.95 -16.74
C GLY A 32 0.23 -1.49 -16.91
N PRO A 33 -0.71 -0.54 -16.83
CA PRO A 33 -0.41 0.86 -17.08
C PRO A 33 0.44 1.47 -15.95
N VAL A 34 1.31 2.40 -16.33
CA VAL A 34 2.10 3.20 -15.41
C VAL A 34 1.22 4.32 -14.85
N HIS A 35 1.22 4.46 -13.52
CA HIS A 35 0.45 5.47 -12.82
C HIS A 35 1.34 6.59 -12.31
N ALA A 36 0.75 7.77 -12.11
CA ALA A 36 1.44 8.89 -11.51
C ALA A 36 1.17 9.00 -10.01
N ILE A 37 2.21 9.27 -9.22
CA ILE A 37 2.11 9.71 -7.83
C ILE A 37 2.55 11.17 -7.77
N LEU A 38 1.76 12.04 -7.13
CA LEU A 38 2.19 13.40 -6.83
C LEU A 38 2.96 13.42 -5.51
N LEU A 39 4.18 13.98 -5.53
CA LEU A 39 5.03 14.03 -4.33
C LEU A 39 4.58 15.11 -3.35
N ASN A 40 3.95 16.17 -3.87
CA ASN A 40 3.57 17.35 -3.10
C ASN A 40 2.06 17.41 -2.79
N ASP A 41 1.32 16.30 -2.86
CA ASP A 41 -0.10 16.32 -2.47
C ASP A 41 -0.22 16.54 -0.95
N PRO A 42 -0.76 17.68 -0.49
CA PRO A 42 -0.86 17.97 0.94
C PRO A 42 -1.83 17.02 1.66
N ARG A 43 -2.70 16.31 0.93
CA ARG A 43 -3.71 15.41 1.50
C ARG A 43 -3.18 14.01 1.75
N ASN A 44 -1.98 13.68 1.28
CA ASN A 44 -1.43 12.33 1.38
C ASN A 44 -0.08 12.34 2.12
N TRP A 45 -0.14 12.22 3.44
CA TRP A 45 1.05 12.16 4.29
C TRP A 45 2.01 11.01 3.90
N LYS A 46 1.50 9.90 3.36
CA LYS A 46 2.32 8.76 2.91
C LYS A 46 3.17 9.14 1.69
N GLN A 47 2.63 9.96 0.78
CA GLN A 47 3.38 10.48 -0.36
C GLN A 47 4.46 11.48 0.06
N ARG A 48 4.23 12.27 1.11
CA ARG A 48 5.28 13.14 1.68
C ARG A 48 6.48 12.34 2.16
N LYS A 49 6.28 11.15 2.72
CA LYS A 49 7.38 10.26 3.11
C LYS A 49 8.20 9.80 1.90
N LEU A 50 7.56 9.52 0.77
CA LEU A 50 8.25 9.20 -0.49
C LEU A 50 9.07 10.39 -1.01
N ALA A 51 8.52 11.60 -0.95
CA ALA A 51 9.22 12.82 -1.33
C ALA A 51 10.47 13.09 -0.47
N LEU A 52 10.41 12.73 0.82
CA LEU A 52 11.48 12.90 1.79
C LEU A 52 12.44 11.70 1.87
N SER A 53 12.14 10.60 1.18
CA SER A 53 12.97 9.39 1.20
C SER A 53 14.35 9.72 0.62
N LYS A 54 15.43 9.30 1.31
CA LYS A 54 16.81 9.45 0.79
C LYS A 54 17.09 8.51 -0.39
N HIS A 55 16.17 7.59 -0.69
CA HIS A 55 16.32 6.53 -1.71
C HIS A 55 15.75 6.92 -3.08
N LEU A 56 15.70 8.21 -3.41
CA LEU A 56 15.17 8.74 -4.69
C LEU A 56 15.89 8.22 -5.95
N ARG A 57 16.91 7.36 -5.81
CA ARG A 57 17.69 6.78 -6.90
C ARG A 57 17.33 5.32 -7.20
N THR A 58 16.54 4.67 -6.35
CA THR A 58 16.19 3.25 -6.50
C THR A 58 14.69 3.04 -6.59
N VAL A 59 14.27 1.91 -7.15
CA VAL A 59 12.86 1.48 -7.15
C VAL A 59 12.45 1.16 -5.72
N GLU A 60 11.33 1.71 -5.28
CA GLU A 60 10.76 1.46 -3.96
C GLU A 60 9.60 0.48 -4.04
N TYR A 61 9.65 -0.56 -3.22
CA TYR A 61 8.62 -1.59 -3.11
C TYR A 61 7.87 -1.45 -1.79
N ILE A 62 6.56 -1.24 -1.86
CA ILE A 62 5.70 -1.05 -0.68
C ILE A 62 5.11 -2.40 -0.27
N GLU A 63 5.70 -2.98 0.77
CA GLU A 63 5.37 -4.35 1.20
C GLU A 63 3.97 -4.51 1.76
N ARG A 64 3.44 -3.51 2.46
CA ARG A 64 2.13 -3.64 3.13
C ARG A 64 1.05 -2.93 2.32
N SER A 65 -0.04 -3.63 2.02
CA SER A 65 -1.16 -3.09 1.24
C SER A 65 -1.76 -1.81 1.87
N TRP A 66 -1.91 -1.78 3.19
CA TRP A 66 -2.41 -0.59 3.90
C TRP A 66 -1.45 0.60 3.88
N THR A 67 -0.18 0.39 3.50
CA THR A 67 0.81 1.45 3.27
C THR A 67 0.96 1.85 1.81
N ALA A 68 0.19 1.24 0.90
CA ALA A 68 0.22 1.58 -0.52
C ALA A 68 0.04 3.09 -0.72
N ALA A 69 0.82 3.64 -1.65
CA ALA A 69 0.66 5.01 -2.07
C ALA A 69 -0.54 5.08 -3.02
N GLN A 70 -1.27 6.19 -3.00
CA GLN A 70 -2.38 6.37 -3.92
C GLN A 70 -1.89 7.13 -5.16
N SER A 71 -2.26 6.69 -6.35
CA SER A 71 -1.97 7.43 -7.59
C SER A 71 -2.91 8.61 -7.80
N VAL A 72 -2.63 9.43 -8.83
CA VAL A 72 -3.49 10.55 -9.25
C VAL A 72 -4.90 10.06 -9.57
N CYS A 73 -5.03 8.94 -10.29
CA CYS A 73 -6.31 8.32 -10.66
C CYS A 73 -6.99 7.53 -9.51
N GLY A 74 -6.38 7.50 -8.32
CA GLY A 74 -6.96 6.84 -7.15
C GLY A 74 -6.69 5.34 -7.01
N ILE A 75 -5.86 4.77 -7.88
CA ILE A 75 -5.38 3.39 -7.76
C ILE A 75 -4.28 3.31 -6.72
N ASP A 76 -4.35 2.32 -5.84
CA ASP A 76 -3.29 2.01 -4.88
C ASP A 76 -2.11 1.37 -5.61
N VAL A 77 -0.93 1.95 -5.46
CA VAL A 77 0.31 1.54 -6.10
C VAL A 77 1.32 1.06 -5.06
N ARG A 78 2.11 0.05 -5.45
CA ARG A 78 3.05 -0.65 -4.59
C ARG A 78 4.49 -0.66 -5.10
N VAL A 79 4.71 -0.13 -6.29
CA VAL A 79 6.05 0.07 -6.85
C VAL A 79 6.16 1.54 -7.23
N VAL A 80 7.21 2.22 -6.79
CA VAL A 80 7.47 3.62 -7.14
C VAL A 80 8.84 3.69 -7.78
N TYR A 81 8.89 4.21 -9.00
CA TYR A 81 10.14 4.39 -9.72
C TYR A 81 10.84 5.69 -9.32
N PRO A 82 12.19 5.74 -9.40
CA PRO A 82 12.97 6.94 -9.14
C PRO A 82 12.90 7.96 -10.28
N MET A 83 12.12 7.71 -11.33
CA MET A 83 11.92 8.60 -12.47
C MET A 83 10.59 9.34 -12.38
N SER A 84 10.53 10.51 -13.01
CA SER A 84 9.29 11.26 -13.16
C SER A 84 8.31 10.53 -14.06
N PHE A 85 7.02 10.73 -13.81
CA PHE A 85 5.99 10.25 -14.71
C PHE A 85 6.05 11.03 -16.03
N ASP A 86 6.00 10.31 -17.16
CA ASP A 86 5.93 10.90 -18.49
C ASP A 86 4.53 10.70 -19.07
N THR A 87 3.85 11.79 -19.42
CA THR A 87 2.50 11.75 -20.01
C THR A 87 2.49 11.29 -21.47
N GLU A 88 3.65 11.16 -22.11
CA GLU A 88 3.79 10.75 -23.51
C GLU A 88 4.19 9.30 -23.69
N GLU A 89 4.51 8.57 -22.61
CA GLU A 89 4.78 7.13 -22.68
C GLU A 89 3.50 6.35 -23.05
N ASP A 90 3.64 5.33 -23.91
CA ASP A 90 2.51 4.56 -24.45
C ASP A 90 1.79 3.73 -23.38
N ASP A 91 2.50 3.34 -22.32
CA ASP A 91 1.96 2.58 -21.18
C ASP A 91 1.42 3.49 -20.06
N ALA A 92 1.45 4.81 -20.24
CA ALA A 92 0.93 5.75 -19.27
C ALA A 92 -0.59 5.57 -19.06
N CYS A 93 -1.02 5.50 -17.80
CA CYS A 93 -2.44 5.46 -17.45
C CYS A 93 -3.16 6.71 -17.97
N MET A 94 -4.17 6.50 -18.83
CA MET A 94 -4.93 7.57 -19.47
C MET A 94 -5.57 8.55 -18.48
N ASP A 95 -6.10 8.06 -17.35
CA ASP A 95 -6.67 8.92 -16.31
C ASP A 95 -5.60 9.80 -15.64
N CYS A 96 -4.43 9.23 -15.33
CA CYS A 96 -3.32 9.98 -14.75
C CYS A 96 -2.81 11.04 -15.73
N ARG A 97 -2.66 10.67 -17.01
CA ARG A 97 -2.28 11.56 -18.10
C ARG A 97 -3.25 12.73 -18.22
N GLY A 98 -4.55 12.46 -18.35
CA GLY A 98 -5.58 13.49 -18.50
C GLY A 98 -5.61 14.46 -17.33
N LEU A 99 -5.62 13.94 -16.10
CA LEU A 99 -5.63 14.77 -14.90
C LEU A 99 -4.37 15.63 -14.74
N LEU A 100 -3.19 15.11 -15.09
CA LEU A 100 -1.94 15.88 -15.01
C LEU A 100 -1.84 16.96 -16.09
N ILE A 101 -2.38 16.71 -17.28
CA ILE A 101 -2.51 17.75 -18.31
C ILE A 101 -3.41 18.88 -17.80
N VAL A 102 -4.61 18.55 -17.29
CA VAL A 102 -5.52 19.54 -16.69
C VAL A 102 -4.83 20.31 -15.57
N ARG A 103 -4.11 19.62 -14.69
CA ARG A 103 -3.37 20.25 -13.59
C ARG A 103 -2.32 21.26 -14.07
N SER A 104 -1.64 20.98 -15.19
CA SER A 104 -0.66 21.90 -15.76
C SER A 104 -1.27 23.18 -16.31
N MET A 105 -2.58 23.15 -16.63
CA MET A 105 -3.33 24.31 -17.13
C MET A 105 -4.07 25.05 -16.02
N ASP A 106 -4.77 24.31 -15.15
CA ASP A 106 -5.60 24.86 -14.07
C ASP A 106 -5.68 23.86 -12.89
N VAL A 107 -5.10 24.27 -11.76
CA VAL A 107 -5.05 23.46 -10.53
C VAL A 107 -6.43 23.29 -9.89
N ASP A 108 -7.30 24.29 -9.96
CA ASP A 108 -8.62 24.25 -9.34
C ASP A 108 -9.58 23.34 -10.12
N VAL A 109 -9.51 23.38 -11.45
CA VAL A 109 -10.23 22.43 -12.31
C VAL A 109 -9.73 21.00 -12.06
N TYR A 110 -8.41 20.80 -11.99
CA TYR A 110 -7.84 19.50 -11.63
C TYR A 110 -8.36 19.00 -10.28
N MET A 111 -8.37 19.85 -9.25
CA MET A 111 -8.82 19.45 -7.91
C MET A 111 -10.30 19.02 -7.92
N ARG A 112 -11.16 19.73 -8.66
CA ARG A 112 -12.57 19.36 -8.84
C ARG A 112 -12.71 18.02 -9.54
N GLN A 113 -12.14 17.87 -10.73
CA GLN A 113 -12.23 16.65 -11.52
C GLN A 113 -11.68 15.43 -10.78
N ARG A 114 -10.52 15.57 -10.14
CA ARG A 114 -9.94 14.50 -9.33
C ARG A 114 -10.88 14.10 -8.19
N SER A 115 -11.45 15.08 -7.48
CA SER A 115 -12.37 14.79 -6.37
C SER A 115 -13.63 14.05 -6.82
N GLU A 116 -14.20 14.45 -7.96
CA GLU A 116 -15.38 13.83 -8.56
C GLU A 116 -15.07 12.39 -9.00
N MET A 117 -13.97 12.17 -9.71
CA MET A 117 -13.52 10.85 -10.12
C MET A 117 -13.26 9.93 -8.90
N LEU A 118 -12.57 10.42 -7.86
CA LEU A 118 -12.32 9.63 -6.66
C LEU A 118 -13.63 9.29 -5.92
N ARG A 119 -14.61 10.19 -5.95
CA ARG A 119 -15.95 9.95 -5.38
C ARG A 119 -16.72 8.90 -6.18
N ALA A 120 -16.74 9.02 -7.51
CA ALA A 120 -17.39 8.06 -8.40
C ALA A 120 -16.80 6.65 -8.23
N ARG A 121 -15.46 6.53 -8.25
CA ARG A 121 -14.77 5.26 -8.01
C ARG A 121 -15.10 4.66 -6.65
N ARG A 122 -15.21 5.48 -5.59
CA ARG A 122 -15.60 5.00 -4.26
C ARG A 122 -17.03 4.45 -4.28
N GLN A 123 -17.94 5.09 -4.99
CA GLN A 123 -19.33 4.63 -5.12
C GLN A 123 -19.43 3.31 -5.88
N GLU A 124 -18.63 3.12 -6.94
CA GLU A 124 -18.55 1.84 -7.67
C GLU A 124 -18.00 0.68 -6.84
N LEU A 125 -17.09 0.96 -5.91
CA LEU A 125 -16.49 -0.06 -5.05
C LEU A 125 -17.37 -0.44 -3.86
N GLN A 126 -18.31 0.40 -3.43
CA GLN A 126 -19.21 0.08 -2.32
C GLN A 126 -20.09 -1.16 -2.54
N PRO A 127 -20.81 -1.33 -3.66
CA PRO A 127 -21.64 -2.50 -3.86
C PRO A 127 -20.81 -3.79 -3.89
N LYS A 128 -19.61 -3.75 -4.48
CA LYS A 128 -18.70 -4.91 -4.53
C LYS A 128 -18.24 -5.32 -3.13
N ARG A 129 -17.89 -4.36 -2.28
CA ARG A 129 -17.50 -4.63 -0.89
C ARG A 129 -18.66 -5.16 -0.05
N ALA A 130 -19.86 -4.63 -0.25
CA ALA A 130 -21.05 -5.12 0.45
C ALA A 130 -21.34 -6.59 0.09
N SER A 131 -21.20 -6.97 -1.19
CA SER A 131 -21.38 -8.37 -1.62
C SER A 131 -20.25 -9.30 -1.17
N GLU A 132 -19.00 -8.83 -1.13
CA GLU A 132 -17.86 -9.62 -0.61
C GLU A 132 -17.99 -9.82 0.91
N GLN A 133 -18.41 -8.79 1.64
CA GLN A 133 -18.64 -8.88 3.08
C GLN A 133 -19.79 -9.81 3.43
N SER A 134 -20.89 -9.81 2.66
CA SER A 134 -21.98 -10.77 2.89
C SER A 134 -21.53 -12.21 2.64
N GLN A 135 -20.73 -12.47 1.60
CA GLN A 135 -20.17 -13.81 1.33
C GLN A 135 -19.22 -14.27 2.45
N ILE A 136 -18.36 -13.38 2.96
CA ILE A 136 -17.49 -13.70 4.10
C ILE A 136 -18.34 -14.02 5.34
N PHE A 137 -19.40 -13.24 5.58
CA PHE A 137 -20.28 -13.47 6.71
C PHE A 137 -21.05 -14.79 6.59
N GLU A 138 -21.55 -15.13 5.41
CA GLU A 138 -22.18 -16.43 5.11
C GLU A 138 -21.21 -17.61 5.30
N LEU A 139 -19.96 -17.49 4.86
CA LEU A 139 -18.92 -18.51 5.07
C LEU A 139 -18.57 -18.69 6.55
N LEU A 140 -18.49 -17.59 7.30
CA LEU A 140 -18.25 -17.65 8.75
C LEU A 140 -19.45 -18.27 9.46
N ASP A 141 -20.67 -17.88 9.12
CA ASP A 141 -21.89 -18.46 9.69
C ASP A 141 -21.99 -19.96 9.40
N GLN A 142 -21.65 -20.39 8.19
CA GLN A 142 -21.54 -21.81 7.83
C GLN A 142 -20.49 -22.54 8.68
N PHE A 143 -19.32 -21.94 8.89
CA PHE A 143 -18.25 -22.51 9.70
C PHE A 143 -18.62 -22.64 11.19
N TYR A 144 -19.34 -21.66 11.75
CA TYR A 144 -19.78 -21.68 13.16
C TYR A 144 -21.09 -22.44 13.40
N SER A 145 -21.83 -22.78 12.34
CA SER A 145 -23.08 -23.57 12.41
C SER A 145 -22.87 -25.07 12.24
N GLU A 146 -21.64 -25.54 11.95
CA GLU A 146 -21.33 -26.97 11.96
C GLU A 146 -21.36 -27.52 13.40
N PRO A 147 -22.17 -28.57 13.68
CA PRO A 147 -22.44 -29.06 15.04
C PRO A 147 -21.26 -29.81 15.70
N ASP A 148 -20.12 -29.94 15.03
CA ASP A 148 -18.99 -30.74 15.52
C ASP A 148 -18.05 -29.96 16.48
N TYR A 149 -18.32 -28.69 16.76
CA TYR A 149 -17.67 -27.94 17.85
C TYR A 149 -18.29 -28.26 19.23
N GLN A 150 -18.68 -29.51 19.47
CA GLN A 150 -19.01 -30.05 20.80
C GLN A 150 -17.97 -31.04 21.32
N SER A 151 -16.70 -30.90 20.90
CA SER A 151 -15.58 -31.51 21.61
C SER A 151 -14.95 -30.48 22.55
N GLY A 152 -15.63 -30.21 23.66
CA GLY A 152 -14.97 -29.61 24.81
C GLY A 152 -13.80 -30.51 25.25
N PRO A 153 -12.68 -29.96 25.76
CA PRO A 153 -11.57 -30.78 26.19
C PRO A 153 -11.99 -31.57 27.43
N GLY A 154 -12.41 -32.83 27.21
CA GLY A 154 -12.47 -33.84 28.24
C GLY A 154 -11.05 -34.15 28.71
N ASP A 155 -10.85 -34.05 30.01
CA ASP A 155 -9.62 -34.34 30.76
C ASP A 155 -8.77 -35.49 30.17
N LYS A 156 -7.51 -35.20 29.85
CA LYS A 156 -6.36 -35.56 30.72
C LYS A 156 -5.02 -34.95 30.24
N PRO A 157 -4.03 -34.84 31.15
CA PRO A 157 -3.07 -33.73 31.22
C PRO A 157 -1.72 -34.04 30.56
N ASP A 158 -0.86 -33.02 30.54
CA ASP A 158 0.46 -32.93 29.90
C ASP A 158 0.44 -32.59 28.40
N ASP A 159 0.02 -31.36 28.08
CA ASP A 159 0.77 -30.60 27.09
C ASP A 159 1.01 -29.19 27.60
N ARG A 160 2.28 -28.97 27.93
CA ARG A 160 2.86 -27.72 28.37
C ARG A 160 2.70 -26.72 27.24
N TRP A 161 1.62 -25.95 27.23
CA TRP A 161 1.50 -24.78 26.36
C TRP A 161 2.58 -23.77 26.76
N ILE A 162 3.70 -23.82 26.05
CA ILE A 162 4.74 -22.79 26.12
C ILE A 162 4.16 -21.57 25.42
N PHE A 163 3.50 -20.72 26.20
CA PHE A 163 3.32 -19.32 25.81
C PHE A 163 4.72 -18.69 25.77
N PRO A 164 5.16 -18.09 24.67
CA PRO A 164 6.31 -17.21 24.72
C PRO A 164 5.90 -16.01 25.58
N ASP A 165 6.53 -15.87 26.75
CA ASP A 165 6.45 -14.69 27.58
C ASP A 165 6.88 -13.47 26.76
N PHE A 166 5.91 -12.77 26.18
CA PHE A 166 6.08 -11.40 25.74
C PHE A 166 6.06 -10.50 26.97
N HIS A 167 7.15 -10.54 27.73
CA HIS A 167 7.44 -9.45 28.66
C HIS A 167 7.82 -8.20 27.85
N HIS A 168 6.82 -7.34 27.67
CA HIS A 168 7.03 -5.91 27.50
C HIS A 168 7.89 -5.39 28.65
N GLN A 169 9.11 -4.95 28.35
CA GLN A 169 9.78 -3.90 29.09
C GLN A 169 10.31 -2.85 28.11
N THR A 170 9.43 -1.90 27.81
CA THR A 170 9.83 -0.51 27.59
C THR A 170 10.23 0.06 28.95
N SER A 171 11.43 0.63 29.08
CA SER A 171 11.61 1.99 29.61
C SER A 171 13.09 2.38 29.66
N ASP A 172 13.30 3.61 29.21
CA ASP A 172 14.50 4.41 29.13
C ASP A 172 15.28 4.55 30.44
N LEU A 173 16.62 4.57 30.35
CA LEU A 173 17.50 5.37 31.21
C LEU A 173 18.75 5.80 30.38
N PRO A 174 19.17 7.08 30.42
CA PRO A 174 20.32 7.59 29.68
C PRO A 174 21.65 7.24 30.38
N PRO A 175 22.80 7.26 29.66
CA PRO A 175 24.10 6.97 30.25
C PRO A 175 24.54 8.09 31.20
N GLU A 176 24.91 7.70 32.42
CA GLU A 176 25.50 8.57 33.43
C GLU A 176 26.80 9.21 32.91
N GLN A 177 26.90 10.51 33.18
CA GLN A 177 28.07 11.34 32.92
C GLN A 177 29.20 10.91 33.85
N GLY A 178 30.34 10.56 33.27
CA GLY A 178 31.60 10.43 34.00
C GLY A 178 32.28 11.79 34.12
N GLU A 179 32.35 12.28 35.35
CA GLU A 179 33.32 13.24 35.89
C GLU A 179 33.61 12.77 37.32
N SER A 180 34.78 12.77 37.93
CA SER A 180 36.19 12.92 37.58
C SER A 180 36.96 12.50 38.85
N ALA A 181 38.12 11.88 38.72
CA ALA A 181 39.25 12.01 39.67
C ALA A 181 40.54 11.56 38.98
#